data_AF-X1TMC8-F1
#
_entry.id   AF-X1TMC8-F1
#
_cell.length_a   1.000
_cell.length_b   1.000
_cell.length_c   1.000
_cell.angle_alpha   90.00
_cell.angle_beta   90.00
_cell.angle_gamma   90.00
#
_symmetry.space_group_name_H-M   'P 1'
#
loop_
_entity.id
_entity.type
_entity.pdbx_description
1 polymer ?
#
loop_
_entity_poly.entity_id
_entity_poly.type
_entity_poly.pdbx_seq_one_letter_code
_entity_poly.pdbx_strand_id
1 'polypeptide(L)'
;MEHTGLSMDYDKNLIETVLDDIDMRNIILFLYVIRNDLFKDLSIQELIKSYEKVLILDEIYKDNILSFWNKEFIEIAIDLGLIKNIRSIREFEQKDGDFIIRLGEETVTIENNTISVPDHTLFLLINKKFKFLTRRNFNLALNKLKGVRCEMCYIK
;
A
#
# COMPACT_ATOMS: atom_id res chain seq x y z
N MET A 1 -10.27 -26.00 11.93
CA MET A 1 -10.94 -26.04 13.24
C MET A 1 -11.47 -24.64 13.50
N GLU A 2 -12.79 -24.49 13.62
CA GLU A 2 -13.42 -23.22 13.97
C GLU A 2 -13.21 -22.98 15.46
N HIS A 3 -12.52 -21.89 15.82
CA HIS A 3 -12.42 -21.43 17.19
C HIS A 3 -13.72 -20.68 17.52
N THR A 4 -14.36 -21.04 18.62
CA THR A 4 -15.64 -20.49 19.07
C THR A 4 -15.48 -19.60 20.31
N GLY A 5 -14.28 -19.10 20.59
CA GLY A 5 -14.01 -18.30 21.78
C GLY A 5 -12.77 -17.42 21.66
N LEU A 6 -12.97 -16.13 21.95
CA LEU A 6 -11.92 -15.12 22.10
C LEU A 6 -10.95 -15.54 23.22
N SER A 7 -9.72 -15.92 22.86
CA SER A 7 -8.67 -16.28 23.81
C SER A 7 -7.48 -15.36 23.59
N MET A 8 -7.17 -14.53 24.59
CA MET A 8 -6.02 -13.61 24.52
C MET A 8 -4.70 -14.35 24.25
N ASP A 9 -4.54 -15.57 24.76
CA ASP A 9 -3.34 -16.39 24.52
C ASP A 9 -3.27 -16.87 23.07
N TYR A 10 -4.41 -17.21 22.47
CA TYR A 10 -4.49 -17.54 21.05
C TYR A 10 -4.15 -16.32 20.19
N ASP A 11 -4.77 -15.18 20.47
CA ASP A 11 -4.55 -13.92 19.74
C ASP A 11 -3.09 -13.44 19.87
N LYS A 12 -2.52 -13.54 21.07
CA LYS A 12 -1.11 -13.20 21.32
C LYS A 12 -0.18 -14.11 20.53
N ASN A 13 -0.37 -15.43 20.58
CA ASN A 13 0.44 -16.37 19.80
C ASN A 13 0.29 -16.14 18.29
N LEU A 14 -0.90 -15.76 17.84
CA LEU A 14 -1.18 -15.44 16.43
C LEU A 14 -0.42 -14.17 16.01
N ILE A 15 -0.46 -13.11 16.83
CA ILE A 15 0.30 -11.87 16.60
C ILE A 15 1.81 -12.15 16.60
N GLU A 16 2.31 -12.90 17.59
CA GLU A 16 3.74 -13.26 17.68
C GLU A 16 4.17 -14.07 16.44
N THR A 17 3.39 -15.07 16.03
CA THR A 17 3.67 -15.86 14.82
C THR A 17 3.74 -14.99 13.56
N VAL A 18 2.82 -14.02 13.44
CA VAL A 18 2.75 -13.09 12.32
C VAL A 18 3.93 -12.11 12.31
N LEU A 19 4.37 -11.65 13.49
CA LEU A 19 5.48 -10.71 13.63
C LEU A 19 6.85 -11.39 13.54
N ASP A 20 6.96 -12.68 13.88
CA ASP A 20 8.18 -13.48 13.78
C ASP A 20 8.49 -13.90 12.34
N ASP A 21 7.47 -14.12 11.51
CA ASP A 21 7.64 -14.36 10.07
C ASP A 21 8.01 -13.04 9.36
N ILE A 22 9.27 -12.91 8.95
CA ILE A 22 9.81 -11.70 8.32
C ILE A 22 9.04 -11.27 7.08
N ASP A 23 8.52 -12.21 6.29
CA ASP A 23 7.80 -11.92 5.06
C ASP A 23 6.40 -11.39 5.39
N MET A 24 5.70 -12.02 6.34
CA MET A 24 4.40 -11.52 6.83
C MET A 24 4.51 -10.15 7.47
N ARG A 25 5.50 -9.95 8.35
CA ARG A 25 5.76 -8.68 9.00
C ARG A 25 5.96 -7.56 7.97
N ASN A 26 6.76 -7.80 6.94
CA ASN A 26 6.99 -6.82 5.89
C ASN A 26 5.72 -6.52 5.07
N ILE A 27 4.90 -7.53 4.80
CA ILE A 27 3.59 -7.34 4.14
C ILE A 27 2.70 -6.41 4.96
N ILE A 28 2.54 -6.69 6.27
CA ILE A 28 1.71 -5.89 7.16
C ILE A 28 2.25 -4.46 7.29
N LEU A 29 3.56 -4.29 7.48
CA LEU A 29 4.18 -2.97 7.59
C LEU A 29 3.92 -2.13 6.33
N PHE A 30 4.02 -2.72 5.13
CA PHE A 30 3.77 -1.97 3.91
C PHE A 30 2.29 -1.65 3.70
N LEU A 31 1.38 -2.56 4.06
CA LEU A 31 -0.05 -2.25 4.07
C LEU A 31 -0.38 -1.12 5.06
N TYR A 32 0.28 -1.11 6.22
CA TYR A 32 0.17 -0.03 7.20
C TYR A 32 0.68 1.30 6.63
N VAL A 33 1.87 1.34 6.02
CA VAL A 33 2.40 2.55 5.38
C VAL A 33 1.47 3.07 4.30
N ILE A 34 0.92 2.21 3.44
CA ILE A 34 -0.05 2.61 2.42
C ILE A 34 -1.28 3.24 3.08
N ARG A 35 -1.83 2.62 4.14
CA ARG A 35 -3.01 3.16 4.81
C ARG A 35 -2.72 4.46 5.55
N ASN A 36 -1.68 4.48 6.36
CA ASN A 36 -1.40 5.53 7.33
C ASN A 36 -0.63 6.71 6.73
N ASP A 37 0.33 6.45 5.83
CA ASP A 37 1.21 7.50 5.35
C ASP A 37 0.69 8.08 4.03
N LEU A 38 0.17 7.22 3.14
CA LEU A 38 -0.39 7.68 1.87
C LEU A 38 -1.81 8.24 2.05
N PHE A 39 -2.71 7.50 2.69
CA PHE A 39 -4.12 7.89 2.79
C PHE A 39 -4.54 8.48 4.13
N LYS A 40 -3.70 8.38 5.18
CA LYS A 40 -3.90 8.92 6.55
C LYS A 40 -5.28 8.58 7.14
N ASP A 41 -6.29 9.36 6.76
CA ASP A 41 -7.67 9.19 7.13
C ASP A 41 -8.56 9.13 5.87
N LEU A 42 -9.23 7.99 5.68
CA LEU A 42 -10.16 7.78 4.57
C LEU A 42 -11.42 8.65 4.66
N SER A 43 -11.67 9.30 5.79
CA SER A 43 -12.71 10.33 5.91
C SER A 43 -12.37 11.60 5.13
N ILE A 44 -11.08 11.84 4.82
CA ILE A 44 -10.61 12.99 4.04
C ILE A 44 -10.88 12.72 2.56
N GLN A 45 -12.12 12.98 2.16
CA GLN A 45 -12.60 12.76 0.80
C GLN A 45 -11.82 13.56 -0.26
N GLU A 46 -11.20 14.68 0.11
CA GLU A 46 -10.40 15.48 -0.82
C GLU A 46 -9.15 14.73 -1.29
N LEU A 47 -8.45 14.04 -0.39
CA LEU A 47 -7.25 13.26 -0.69
C LEU A 47 -7.57 12.05 -1.58
N ILE A 48 -8.68 11.35 -1.27
CA ILE A 48 -9.13 10.22 -2.08
C ILE A 48 -9.48 10.69 -3.49
N LYS A 49 -10.28 11.76 -3.60
CA LYS A 49 -10.69 12.31 -4.90
C LYS A 49 -9.50 12.82 -5.70
N SER A 50 -8.49 13.42 -5.07
CA SER A 50 -7.30 13.90 -5.78
C SER A 50 -6.46 12.74 -6.32
N TYR A 51 -6.39 11.63 -5.58
CA TYR A 51 -5.75 10.41 -6.04
C TYR A 51 -6.51 9.78 -7.22
N GLU A 52 -7.83 9.58 -7.08
CA GLU A 52 -8.68 9.02 -8.15
C GLU A 52 -8.66 9.86 -9.42
N LYS A 53 -8.66 11.20 -9.29
CA LYS A 53 -8.56 12.11 -10.44
C LYS A 53 -7.31 11.89 -11.27
N VAL A 54 -6.18 11.53 -10.66
CA VAL A 54 -4.95 11.21 -11.39
C VAL A 54 -5.06 9.85 -12.10
N LEU A 55 -5.72 8.87 -11.47
CA LEU A 55 -5.85 7.52 -12.02
C LEU A 55 -6.72 7.45 -13.29
N ILE A 56 -7.64 8.38 -13.48
CA ILE A 56 -8.54 8.42 -14.65
C ILE A 56 -7.96 9.20 -15.84
N LEU A 57 -6.77 9.79 -15.70
CA LEU A 57 -6.14 10.52 -16.81
C LEU A 57 -5.51 9.55 -17.80
N ASP A 58 -5.75 9.76 -19.09
CA ASP A 58 -5.13 8.97 -20.17
C ASP A 58 -3.60 9.09 -20.15
N GLU A 59 -3.11 10.33 -19.96
CA GLU A 59 -1.71 10.64 -19.76
C GLU A 59 -1.54 11.50 -18.52
N ILE A 60 -0.62 11.10 -17.65
CA ILE A 60 -0.36 11.79 -16.38
C ILE A 60 0.90 12.62 -16.56
N TYR A 61 0.75 13.94 -16.62
CA TYR A 61 1.88 14.86 -16.67
C TYR A 61 2.29 15.29 -15.26
N LYS A 62 3.56 15.70 -15.09
CA LYS A 62 4.06 16.24 -13.81
C LYS A 62 3.17 17.38 -13.29
N ASP A 63 2.73 18.28 -14.16
CA ASP A 63 1.86 19.38 -13.75
C ASP A 63 0.48 18.91 -13.28
N ASN A 64 -0.05 17.80 -13.81
CA ASN A 64 -1.26 17.20 -13.26
C ASN A 64 -1.02 16.74 -11.81
N ILE A 65 0.08 16.03 -11.57
CA ILE A 65 0.45 15.57 -10.22
C ILE A 65 0.59 16.76 -9.27
N LEU A 66 1.30 17.83 -9.67
CA LEU A 66 1.46 19.04 -8.85
C LEU A 66 0.14 19.77 -8.58
N SER A 67 -0.84 19.67 -9.49
CA SER A 67 -2.16 20.29 -9.32
C SER A 67 -3.09 19.53 -8.37
N PHE A 68 -2.88 18.22 -8.21
CA PHE A 68 -3.77 17.36 -7.41
C PHE A 68 -3.13 16.92 -6.09
N TRP A 69 -1.82 16.70 -6.05
CA TRP A 69 -1.13 16.11 -4.91
C TRP A 69 -0.20 17.12 -4.26
N ASN A 70 -0.18 17.10 -2.93
CA ASN A 70 0.80 17.88 -2.18
C ASN A 70 2.18 17.20 -2.22
N LYS A 71 3.23 17.96 -1.86
CA LYS A 71 4.62 17.49 -1.91
C LYS A 71 4.86 16.23 -1.07
N GLU A 72 4.28 16.17 0.12
CA GLU A 72 4.41 15.02 1.03
C GLU A 72 3.86 13.74 0.38
N PHE A 73 2.67 13.81 -0.20
CA PHE A 73 2.05 12.68 -0.88
C PHE A 73 2.87 12.22 -2.09
N ILE A 74 3.40 13.17 -2.88
CA ILE A 74 4.27 12.86 -4.02
C ILE A 74 5.53 12.13 -3.57
N GLU A 75 6.18 12.61 -2.51
CA GLU A 75 7.38 11.99 -1.95
C GLU A 75 7.12 10.55 -1.50
N ILE A 76 6.04 10.33 -0.75
CA ILE A 76 5.62 8.99 -0.30
C ILE A 76 5.32 8.09 -1.50
N ALA A 77 4.58 8.57 -2.51
CA ALA A 77 4.26 7.80 -3.71
C ALA A 77 5.51 7.37 -4.50
N ILE A 78 6.53 8.24 -4.60
CA ILE A 78 7.82 7.92 -5.22
C ILE A 78 8.57 6.87 -4.39
N ASP A 79 8.62 7.06 -3.08
CA ASP A 79 9.37 6.18 -2.17
C ASP A 79 8.81 4.76 -2.15
N LEU A 80 7.48 4.65 -2.10
CA LEU A 80 6.76 3.41 -2.28
C LEU A 80 7.05 2.81 -3.66
N GLY A 81 7.18 3.64 -4.70
CA GLY A 81 7.38 3.19 -6.08
C GLY A 81 6.06 2.96 -6.81
N LEU A 82 5.05 3.74 -6.46
CA LEU A 82 3.82 3.90 -7.24
C LEU A 82 4.13 4.62 -8.56
N ILE A 83 5.04 5.60 -8.53
CA ILE A 83 5.63 6.20 -9.73
C ILE A 83 6.83 5.35 -10.16
N LYS A 84 6.80 4.83 -11.40
CA LYS A 84 7.76 3.85 -11.92
C LYS A 84 8.98 4.49 -12.59
N ASN A 85 8.82 5.67 -13.15
CA ASN A 85 9.85 6.35 -13.95
C ASN A 85 10.50 7.54 -13.24
N ILE A 86 10.35 7.63 -11.91
CA ILE A 86 10.99 8.60 -11.03
C ILE A 86 11.52 7.86 -9.80
N ARG A 87 12.76 8.14 -9.40
CA ARG A 87 13.45 7.44 -8.30
C ARG A 87 13.52 8.24 -7.01
N SER A 88 13.35 9.56 -7.07
CA SER A 88 13.41 10.44 -5.90
C SER A 88 12.64 11.74 -6.13
N ILE A 89 12.27 12.44 -5.05
CA ILE A 89 11.66 13.77 -5.14
C ILE A 89 12.56 14.79 -5.86
N ARG A 90 13.89 14.69 -5.69
CA ARG A 90 14.85 15.56 -6.40
C ARG A 90 14.80 15.36 -7.92
N GLU A 91 14.71 14.11 -8.35
CA GLU A 91 14.56 13.80 -9.78
C GLU A 91 13.22 14.35 -10.31
N PHE A 92 12.13 14.19 -9.56
CA PHE A 92 10.83 14.74 -9.91
C PHE A 92 10.87 16.26 -10.08
N GLU A 93 11.49 16.97 -9.14
CA GLU A 93 11.62 18.43 -9.15
C GLU A 93 12.38 18.94 -10.38
N GLN A 94 13.37 18.18 -10.88
CA GLN A 94 14.17 18.53 -12.06
C GLN A 94 13.48 18.31 -13.41
N LYS A 95 12.38 17.55 -13.46
CA LYS A 95 11.63 17.34 -14.71
C LYS A 95 10.82 18.55 -15.10
N ASP A 96 10.60 18.74 -16.39
CA ASP A 96 9.66 19.74 -16.90
C ASP A 96 8.21 19.34 -16.61
N GLY A 97 7.30 20.32 -16.66
CA GLY A 97 5.88 20.12 -16.32
C GLY A 97 5.13 19.16 -17.26
N ASP A 98 5.57 19.09 -18.52
CA ASP A 98 5.08 18.19 -19.57
C ASP A 98 5.75 16.80 -19.56
N PHE A 99 6.56 16.51 -18.54
CA PHE A 99 7.11 15.17 -18.36
C PHE A 99 6.02 14.16 -18.01
N ILE A 100 5.94 13.08 -18.79
CA ILE A 100 4.98 11.99 -18.57
C ILE A 100 5.41 11.15 -17.36
N ILE A 101 4.54 11.09 -16.36
CA ILE A 101 4.63 10.24 -15.17
C ILE A 101 3.97 8.89 -15.47
N ARG A 102 4.67 7.80 -15.14
CA ARG A 102 4.15 6.43 -15.31
C ARG A 102 3.83 5.83 -13.96
N LEU A 103 2.56 5.50 -13.75
CA LEU A 103 2.13 4.66 -12.64
C LEU A 103 2.34 3.17 -12.99
N GLY A 104 2.23 2.28 -12.01
CA GLY A 104 2.20 0.84 -12.28
C GLY A 104 0.94 0.41 -13.04
N GLU A 105 1.02 -0.67 -13.82
CA GLU A 105 -0.13 -1.26 -14.54
C GLU A 105 -1.30 -1.55 -13.60
N GLU A 106 -0.98 -2.03 -12.39
CA GLU A 106 -1.91 -2.15 -11.28
C GLU A 106 -1.49 -1.18 -10.17
N THR A 107 -2.46 -0.52 -9.53
CA THR A 107 -2.22 0.44 -8.46
C THR A 107 -3.15 0.20 -7.28
N VAL A 108 -2.91 0.90 -6.17
CA VAL A 108 -3.79 0.89 -5.02
C VAL A 108 -5.13 1.52 -5.41
N THR A 109 -6.25 0.88 -5.08
CA THR A 109 -7.59 1.45 -5.28
C THR A 109 -8.29 1.64 -3.95
N ILE A 110 -9.25 2.56 -3.92
CA ILE A 110 -10.09 2.82 -2.74
C ILE A 110 -11.54 2.65 -3.17
N GLU A 111 -12.24 1.72 -2.52
CA GLU A 111 -13.66 1.47 -2.77
C GLU A 111 -14.38 1.35 -1.42
N ASN A 112 -15.46 2.09 -1.22
CA ASN A 112 -16.30 2.01 0.00
C ASN A 112 -15.49 2.04 1.32
N ASN A 113 -14.56 3.00 1.47
CA ASN A 113 -13.65 3.13 2.62
C ASN A 113 -12.73 1.90 2.85
N THR A 114 -12.50 1.09 1.82
CA THR A 114 -11.58 -0.03 1.84
C THR A 114 -10.45 0.24 0.84
N ILE A 115 -9.21 0.15 1.33
CA ILE A 115 -8.02 0.21 0.47
C ILE A 115 -7.75 -1.19 -0.07
N SER A 116 -7.77 -1.34 -1.39
CA SER A 116 -7.38 -2.57 -2.07
C SER A 116 -6.00 -2.39 -2.69
N VAL A 117 -5.06 -3.28 -2.36
CA VAL A 117 -3.71 -3.27 -2.91
C VAL A 117 -3.51 -4.58 -3.69
N PRO A 118 -3.31 -4.53 -5.02
CA PRO A 118 -3.05 -5.72 -5.81
C PRO A 118 -1.79 -6.48 -5.35
N ASP A 119 -1.86 -7.82 -5.29
CA ASP A 119 -0.78 -8.70 -4.83
C ASP A 119 0.52 -8.50 -5.63
N HIS A 120 0.42 -8.19 -6.93
CA HIS A 120 1.58 -7.86 -7.76
C HIS A 120 2.22 -6.54 -7.35
N THR A 121 1.42 -5.48 -7.21
CA THR A 121 1.87 -4.16 -6.77
C THR A 121 2.51 -4.24 -5.40
N LEU A 122 1.84 -4.85 -4.41
CA LEU A 122 2.37 -4.99 -3.05
C LEU A 122 3.73 -5.70 -3.02
N PHE A 123 3.87 -6.79 -3.77
CA PHE A 123 5.14 -7.49 -3.90
C PHE A 123 6.25 -6.59 -4.48
N LEU A 124 5.96 -5.83 -5.53
CA LEU A 124 6.94 -4.92 -6.14
C LEU A 124 7.38 -3.82 -5.16
N LEU A 125 6.45 -3.24 -4.39
CA LEU A 125 6.75 -2.23 -3.37
C LEU A 125 7.71 -2.80 -2.32
N ILE A 126 7.41 -3.99 -1.78
CA ILE A 126 8.21 -4.62 -0.74
C ILE A 126 9.57 -5.06 -1.31
N ASN A 127 9.59 -5.72 -2.47
CA ASN A 127 10.83 -6.20 -3.10
C ASN A 127 11.76 -5.04 -3.51
N LYS A 128 11.23 -3.85 -3.83
CA LYS A 128 12.04 -2.65 -4.08
C LYS A 128 12.97 -2.36 -2.89
N LYS A 129 12.49 -2.52 -1.65
CA LYS A 129 13.24 -2.28 -0.41
C LYS A 129 13.93 -3.54 0.13
N PHE A 130 13.30 -4.70 0.00
CA PHE A 130 13.76 -5.97 0.56
C PHE A 130 13.98 -7.02 -0.53
N LYS A 131 15.22 -7.05 -1.07
CA LYS A 131 15.60 -7.94 -2.18
C LYS A 131 15.59 -9.43 -1.85
N PHE A 132 15.60 -9.79 -0.56
CA PHE A 132 15.51 -11.18 -0.12
C PHE A 132 14.09 -11.78 -0.29
N LEU A 133 13.05 -10.94 -0.40
CA LEU A 133 11.68 -11.39 -0.55
C LEU A 133 11.46 -11.97 -1.96
N THR A 134 11.37 -13.30 -2.05
CA THR A 134 11.04 -13.99 -3.30
C THR A 134 9.53 -14.00 -3.54
N ARG A 135 9.10 -14.13 -4.81
CA ARG A 135 7.67 -14.22 -5.16
C ARG A 135 6.99 -15.42 -4.47
N ARG A 136 7.70 -16.54 -4.34
CA ARG A 136 7.22 -17.74 -3.65
C ARG A 136 6.96 -17.44 -2.17
N ASN A 137 7.93 -16.85 -1.48
CA ASN A 137 7.82 -16.53 -0.06
C ASN A 137 6.70 -15.52 0.21
N PHE A 138 6.63 -14.47 -0.62
CA PHE A 138 5.55 -13.50 -0.58
C PHE A 138 4.17 -14.16 -0.69
N ASN A 139 3.95 -15.02 -1.68
CA ASN A 139 2.67 -15.70 -1.87
C ASN A 139 2.33 -16.63 -0.70
N LEU A 140 3.32 -17.33 -0.13
CA LEU A 140 3.13 -18.18 1.04
C LEU A 140 2.74 -17.36 2.27
N ALA A 141 3.45 -16.27 2.54
CA ALA A 141 3.16 -15.35 3.63
C ALA A 141 1.76 -14.72 3.46
N LEU A 142 1.42 -14.26 2.26
CA LEU A 142 0.12 -13.67 1.97
C LEU A 142 -1.03 -14.67 2.14
N ASN A 143 -0.86 -15.92 1.70
CA ASN A 143 -1.86 -16.97 1.92
C ASN A 143 -2.05 -17.29 3.40
N LYS A 144 -0.96 -17.34 4.17
CA LYS A 144 -1.04 -17.50 5.63
C LYS A 144 -1.77 -16.33 6.28
N LEU A 145 -1.45 -15.08 5.88
CA LEU A 145 -2.13 -13.87 6.36
C LEU A 145 -3.64 -13.85 6.01
N LYS A 146 -4.03 -14.28 4.81
CA LYS A 146 -5.46 -14.44 4.45
C LYS A 146 -6.17 -15.46 5.36
N GLY A 147 -5.43 -16.42 5.91
CA GLY A 147 -5.91 -17.39 6.89
C GLY A 147 -6.02 -16.85 8.32
N VAL A 148 -5.35 -15.72 8.63
CA VAL A 148 -5.47 -15.00 9.90
C VAL A 148 -6.78 -14.23 9.88
N ARG A 149 -7.88 -14.89 10.27
CA ARG A 149 -9.17 -14.21 10.46
C ARG A 149 -9.08 -13.38 11.74
N CYS A 150 -9.16 -12.05 11.62
CA CYS A 150 -9.58 -11.24 12.75
C CYS A 150 -11.03 -11.62 13.05
N GLU A 151 -11.29 -12.26 14.19
CA GLU A 151 -12.66 -12.36 14.67
C GLU A 151 -13.20 -10.93 14.79
N MET A 152 -14.25 -10.62 14.02
CA MET A 152 -14.95 -9.35 14.14
C MET A 152 -15.39 -9.20 15.61
N CYS A 153 -14.80 -8.25 16.33
CA CYS A 153 -15.33 -7.80 17.60
C CYS A 153 -16.70 -7.17 17.35
N TYR A 154 -17.76 -7.98 17.46
CA TYR A 154 -19.12 -7.49 17.61
C TYR A 154 -19.19 -6.76 18.96
N ILE A 155 -19.03 -5.44 18.94
CA ILE A 155 -19.54 -4.61 20.03
C ILE A 155 -21.05 -4.53 19.80
N LYS A 156 -21.81 -5.24 20.64
CA LYS A 156 -23.28 -5.13 20.71
C LYS A 156 -23.70 -3.78 21.27
#